data_AF-A0A914YAY8-F1
#
_entry.id   AF-A0A914YAY8-F1
#
_cell.length_a   1.000
_cell.length_b   1.000
_cell.length_c   1.000
_cell.angle_alpha   90.00
_cell.angle_beta   90.00
_cell.angle_gamma   90.00
#
_symmetry.space_group_name_H-M   'P 1'
#
loop_
_entity.id
_entity.type
_entity.pdbx_description
1 polymer ?
#
loop_
_entity_poly.entity_id
_entity_poly.type
_entity_poly.pdbx_seq_one_letter_code
_entity_poly.pdbx_strand_id
1 'polypeptide(L)'
;MAKAESTSLGSNVATISVDHPHPSVPSSSASVISNGTVMISSGDSARFSSPADSAIVSSEFSNSDRLSDNSRIPEDHSTKFTRFMDLFFRNVGYIITDHAKLVLTIVLIFTLFTSIKVPFTKQEDDLKTGYTPHGARSHQEVAMHEEFYSKNGSDPVQVVLFIVAKDNGTLTRSHHLNETVKVLDHIGHNFFMPNHGNTSNGQSFYEFCTDFCEFNEPLRHFRNGFVIQSNPDYALLQPNDLFDSRINLSFPFMSVLGRELDLSPLFFGVRKFPNDDAQRHAHLTTNIEHLPLIVLQYRADKPKYATKEDVQAWERTIERYFHL
;
A
#
# COMPACT_ATOMS: atom_id res chain seq x y z
N MET A 1 9.07 21.01 5.44
CA MET A 1 9.56 20.05 4.44
C MET A 1 9.61 18.70 5.11
N ALA A 2 8.63 17.84 4.84
CA ALA A 2 8.53 16.51 5.46
C ALA A 2 9.10 15.47 4.49
N LYS A 3 9.66 14.40 5.03
CA LYS A 3 10.16 13.26 4.27
C LYS A 3 9.47 12.02 4.84
N ALA A 4 8.74 11.29 4.02
CA ALA A 4 8.03 10.06 4.39
C ALA A 4 8.71 8.85 3.75
N GLU A 5 8.80 7.75 4.49
CA GLU A 5 9.39 6.47 4.09
C GLU A 5 8.27 5.42 3.96
N SER A 6 8.31 4.62 2.89
CA SER A 6 7.23 3.71 2.47
C SER A 6 7.53 2.26 2.83
N THR A 7 6.54 1.56 3.36
CA THR A 7 6.47 0.09 3.38
C THR A 7 5.16 -0.36 2.75
N SER A 8 5.28 -1.16 1.69
CA SER A 8 4.21 -1.71 0.88
C SER A 8 3.37 -2.73 1.66
N LEU A 9 2.11 -2.40 1.90
CA LEU A 9 1.00 -3.33 2.15
C LEU A 9 -0.19 -2.81 1.32
N GLY A 10 -1.08 -3.69 0.86
CA GLY A 10 -2.21 -3.41 -0.06
C GLY A 10 -3.34 -2.51 0.47
N SER A 11 -2.98 -1.46 1.19
CA SER A 11 -3.81 -0.31 1.53
C SER A 11 -2.92 0.91 1.32
N ASN A 12 -3.42 1.99 0.72
CA ASN A 12 -2.65 3.23 0.55
C ASN A 12 -2.45 3.86 1.93
N VAL A 13 -1.43 3.38 2.64
CA VAL A 13 -1.06 3.74 4.00
C VAL A 13 -0.08 4.90 3.93
N ALA A 14 -0.56 6.11 4.21
CA ALA A 14 0.30 7.26 4.44
C ALA A 14 0.55 7.41 5.95
N THR A 15 1.83 7.48 6.33
CA THR A 15 2.22 7.89 7.69
C THR A 15 2.56 9.37 7.68
N ILE A 16 1.82 10.16 8.44
CA ILE A 16 2.00 11.61 8.53
C ILE A 16 2.50 11.95 9.92
N SER A 17 3.45 12.90 9.96
CA SER A 17 4.03 13.36 11.20
C SER A 17 3.86 14.86 11.39
N VAL A 18 3.48 15.29 12.60
CA VAL A 18 3.08 16.68 12.93
C VAL A 18 4.22 17.48 13.57
N ASP A 19 4.48 18.71 13.10
CA ASP A 19 5.56 19.63 13.56
C ASP A 19 5.16 20.53 14.74
N HIS A 20 6.14 21.20 15.35
CA HIS A 20 5.97 22.31 16.29
C HIS A 20 6.53 23.61 15.66
N PRO A 21 5.92 24.80 15.80
CA PRO A 21 6.49 26.02 15.22
C PRO A 21 7.55 26.63 16.15
N HIS A 22 8.78 26.81 15.64
CA HIS A 22 9.78 27.72 16.22
C HIS A 22 10.24 28.75 15.17
N PRO A 23 10.62 29.97 15.60
CA PRO A 23 10.79 31.13 14.73
C PRO A 23 12.12 31.11 13.96
N SER A 24 12.09 31.72 12.80
CA SER A 24 13.14 31.83 11.78
C SER A 24 14.37 32.63 12.20
N VAL A 25 15.58 32.21 11.75
CA VAL A 25 16.68 32.99 11.11
C VAL A 25 17.76 31.98 10.59
N PRO A 26 18.47 32.23 9.46
CA PRO A 26 19.23 31.21 8.74
C PRO A 26 20.73 31.24 9.06
N SER A 27 21.39 30.08 9.00
CA SER A 27 22.83 30.02 8.69
C SER A 27 23.21 28.68 8.05
N SER A 28 24.01 28.81 7.00
CA SER A 28 24.64 27.75 6.22
C SER A 28 25.83 27.15 6.97
N SER A 29 25.94 25.83 7.00
CA SER A 29 27.24 25.13 7.01
C SER A 29 27.03 23.64 6.76
N ALA A 30 27.53 23.19 5.62
CA ALA A 30 27.84 21.79 5.37
C ALA A 30 29.02 21.38 6.26
N SER A 31 28.94 20.19 6.87
CA SER A 31 30.14 19.45 7.24
C SER A 31 29.87 17.95 7.10
N VAL A 32 30.79 17.33 6.37
CA VAL A 32 30.96 15.90 6.16
C VAL A 32 31.82 15.38 7.32
N ILE A 33 31.37 14.35 8.03
CA ILE A 33 32.27 13.42 8.73
C ILE A 33 31.81 11.98 8.48
N SER A 34 32.82 11.20 8.13
CA SER A 34 32.87 9.85 7.62
C SER A 34 32.94 8.80 8.74
N ASN A 35 32.39 7.62 8.42
CA ASN A 35 32.74 6.26 8.85
C ASN A 35 32.75 5.84 10.32
N GLY A 36 31.90 4.83 10.58
CA GLY A 36 32.02 3.85 11.66
C GLY A 36 31.34 2.54 11.24
N THR A 37 32.06 1.70 10.51
CA THR A 37 31.67 0.36 10.05
C THR A 37 32.08 -0.69 11.07
N VAL A 38 31.17 -1.56 11.55
CA VAL A 38 31.48 -2.96 11.94
C VAL A 38 30.23 -3.86 11.78
N MET A 39 30.32 -4.73 10.76
CA MET A 39 30.01 -6.17 10.68
C MET A 39 28.70 -6.73 11.28
N ILE A 40 27.80 -7.19 10.39
CA ILE A 40 26.99 -8.40 10.63
C ILE A 40 27.31 -9.40 9.51
N SER A 41 27.66 -10.61 9.95
CA SER A 41 27.94 -11.81 9.16
C SER A 41 26.71 -12.28 8.38
N SER A 42 26.81 -12.38 7.05
CA SER A 42 25.89 -13.13 6.20
C SER A 42 26.56 -14.42 5.74
N GLY A 43 25.93 -15.55 6.06
CA GLY A 43 26.17 -16.85 5.44
C GLY A 43 25.04 -17.16 4.45
N ASP A 44 25.46 -17.42 3.22
CA ASP A 44 24.78 -18.15 2.14
C ASP A 44 23.57 -17.51 1.43
N SER A 45 23.87 -16.87 0.30
CA SER A 45 22.99 -16.76 -0.87
C SER A 45 23.76 -17.18 -2.12
N ALA A 46 23.27 -18.20 -2.82
CA ALA A 46 23.65 -18.48 -4.19
C ALA A 46 22.73 -17.70 -5.12
N ARG A 47 23.27 -16.71 -5.85
CA ARG A 47 22.68 -16.18 -7.08
C ARG A 47 23.80 -15.88 -8.08
N PHE A 48 23.63 -16.41 -9.27
CA PHE A 48 24.52 -16.31 -10.43
C PHE A 48 24.02 -15.21 -11.37
N SER A 49 24.90 -14.33 -11.83
CA SER A 49 24.68 -13.51 -13.04
C SER A 49 25.99 -12.92 -13.63
N SER A 50 26.36 -13.40 -14.84
CA SER A 50 26.97 -12.74 -16.05
C SER A 50 28.25 -11.86 -15.94
N PRO A 51 29.04 -11.51 -17.01
CA PRO A 51 28.67 -11.38 -18.45
C PRO A 51 29.74 -11.76 -19.55
N ALA A 52 29.29 -11.71 -20.81
CA ALA A 52 29.93 -11.37 -22.11
C ALA A 52 31.42 -11.70 -22.45
N ASP A 53 31.67 -12.44 -23.53
CA ASP A 53 32.21 -11.96 -24.83
C ASP A 53 32.84 -13.07 -25.73
N SER A 54 32.55 -12.96 -27.04
CA SER A 54 33.21 -13.49 -28.24
C SER A 54 34.15 -14.72 -28.19
N ALA A 55 33.86 -15.74 -29.01
CA ALA A 55 34.86 -16.34 -29.91
C ALA A 55 34.22 -17.22 -30.99
N ILE A 56 34.57 -16.90 -32.22
CA ILE A 56 34.46 -17.68 -33.44
C ILE A 56 35.28 -18.97 -33.27
N VAL A 57 34.72 -20.15 -33.57
CA VAL A 57 35.52 -21.36 -33.77
C VAL A 57 35.15 -22.01 -35.09
N SER A 58 36.07 -21.84 -36.02
CA SER A 58 36.15 -22.44 -37.34
C SER A 58 36.32 -23.95 -37.24
N SER A 59 35.76 -24.65 -38.22
CA SER A 59 36.00 -26.05 -38.52
C SER A 59 37.47 -26.32 -38.87
N GLU A 60 38.09 -27.31 -38.23
CA GLU A 60 39.25 -28.02 -38.78
C GLU A 60 38.96 -29.52 -38.86
N PHE A 61 39.40 -30.10 -39.97
CA PHE A 61 39.22 -31.46 -40.43
C PHE A 61 40.57 -32.19 -40.33
N SER A 62 40.55 -33.52 -40.23
CA SER A 62 41.68 -34.48 -40.27
C SER A 62 42.37 -34.73 -38.90
N ASN A 63 42.69 -35.94 -38.46
CA ASN A 63 42.94 -37.19 -39.18
C ASN A 63 42.81 -38.41 -38.25
N SER A 64 42.33 -39.51 -38.84
CA SER A 64 42.62 -40.94 -38.62
C SER A 64 43.45 -41.35 -37.40
N ASP A 65 42.90 -42.26 -36.58
CA ASP A 65 43.63 -43.46 -36.15
C ASP A 65 42.69 -44.67 -36.09
N ARG A 66 43.11 -45.75 -36.77
CA ARG A 66 42.48 -47.07 -36.77
C ARG A 66 42.94 -47.86 -35.55
N LEU A 67 42.01 -48.50 -34.86
CA LEU A 67 42.27 -49.74 -34.12
C LEU A 67 41.04 -50.64 -34.16
N SER A 68 41.29 -51.90 -34.47
CA SER A 68 40.34 -52.91 -34.92
C SER A 68 39.61 -53.62 -33.78
N ASP A 69 38.34 -53.94 -34.06
CA ASP A 69 37.64 -55.20 -33.80
C ASP A 69 37.36 -55.65 -32.34
N ASN A 70 36.09 -55.53 -31.91
CA ASN A 70 35.26 -56.72 -31.67
C ASN A 70 33.82 -56.34 -31.25
N SER A 71 32.89 -56.89 -32.02
CA SER A 71 31.47 -57.12 -31.75
C SER A 71 30.94 -56.89 -30.32
N ARG A 72 30.07 -55.89 -30.19
CA ARG A 72 28.70 -56.03 -29.64
C ARG A 72 27.89 -54.84 -30.15
N ILE A 73 27.09 -55.10 -31.19
CA ILE A 73 25.96 -54.22 -31.55
C ILE A 73 25.12 -54.13 -30.27
N PRO A 74 24.91 -52.95 -29.67
CA PRO A 74 23.92 -52.85 -28.61
C PRO A 74 22.59 -53.26 -29.26
N GLU A 75 21.94 -54.30 -28.72
CA GLU A 75 20.55 -54.60 -29.07
C GLU A 75 19.74 -53.34 -28.75
N ASP A 76 19.53 -52.56 -29.80
CA ASP A 76 18.70 -51.37 -29.79
C ASP A 76 17.26 -51.87 -29.63
N HIS A 77 16.83 -52.01 -28.38
CA HIS A 77 15.43 -52.09 -28.00
C HIS A 77 14.76 -50.72 -28.26
N SER A 78 14.93 -50.18 -29.47
CA SER A 78 14.18 -49.02 -29.93
C SER A 78 12.73 -49.47 -30.09
N THR A 79 11.88 -48.94 -29.21
CA THR A 79 10.45 -49.04 -29.43
C THR A 79 10.12 -48.43 -30.80
N LYS A 80 9.07 -48.92 -31.48
CA LYS A 80 8.67 -48.37 -32.78
C LYS A 80 8.48 -46.84 -32.74
N PHE A 81 8.13 -46.31 -31.57
CA PHE A 81 8.03 -44.88 -31.29
C PHE A 81 9.39 -44.17 -31.37
N THR A 82 10.45 -44.69 -30.75
CA THR A 82 11.78 -44.04 -30.80
C THR A 82 12.34 -44.03 -32.21
N ARG A 83 12.19 -45.13 -32.96
CA ARG A 83 12.62 -45.20 -34.36
C ARG A 83 11.83 -44.24 -35.27
N PHE A 84 10.55 -44.03 -35.00
CA PHE A 84 9.73 -43.03 -35.69
C PHE A 84 10.20 -41.60 -35.39
N MET A 85 10.46 -41.29 -34.12
CA MET A 85 10.96 -39.98 -33.70
C MET A 85 12.32 -39.67 -34.33
N ASP A 86 13.23 -40.65 -34.38
CA ASP A 86 14.53 -40.48 -35.04
C ASP A 86 14.39 -40.18 -36.53
N LEU A 87 13.51 -40.89 -37.24
CA LEU A 87 13.24 -40.62 -38.65
C LEU A 87 12.62 -39.24 -38.86
N PHE A 88 11.71 -38.84 -37.98
CA PHE A 88 11.07 -37.53 -38.03
C PHE A 88 12.07 -36.40 -37.81
N PHE A 89 12.87 -36.45 -36.74
CA PHE A 89 13.88 -35.43 -36.46
C PHE A 89 14.98 -35.40 -37.51
N ARG A 90 15.38 -36.56 -38.05
CA ARG A 90 16.34 -36.62 -39.14
C ARG A 90 15.81 -35.93 -40.40
N ASN A 91 14.55 -36.16 -40.76
CA ASN A 91 13.92 -35.47 -41.90
C ASN A 91 13.77 -33.96 -41.67
N VAL A 92 13.36 -33.54 -40.47
CA VAL A 92 13.26 -32.11 -40.12
C VAL A 92 14.66 -31.46 -40.13
N GLY A 93 15.66 -32.15 -39.60
CA GLY A 93 17.05 -31.71 -39.61
C GLY A 93 17.58 -31.48 -41.02
N TYR A 94 17.34 -32.42 -41.94
CA TYR A 94 17.70 -32.26 -43.36
C TYR A 94 17.05 -31.03 -43.99
N ILE A 95 15.77 -30.77 -43.72
CA ILE A 95 15.04 -29.60 -44.22
C ILE A 95 15.63 -28.30 -43.66
N ILE A 96 16.00 -28.28 -42.38
CA ILE A 96 16.62 -27.11 -41.74
C ILE A 96 18.00 -26.83 -42.34
N THR A 97 18.81 -27.86 -42.60
CA THR A 97 20.14 -27.69 -43.19
C THR A 97 20.09 -27.24 -44.65
N ASP A 98 19.16 -27.77 -45.46
CA ASP A 98 19.01 -27.38 -46.88
C ASP A 98 18.46 -25.96 -47.05
N HIS A 99 17.66 -25.49 -46.09
CA HIS A 99 16.96 -24.21 -46.17
C HIS A 99 17.19 -23.29 -44.95
N ALA A 100 18.41 -23.29 -44.42
CA ALA A 100 18.75 -22.59 -43.16
C ALA A 100 18.36 -21.11 -43.12
N LYS A 101 18.60 -20.35 -44.19
CA LYS A 101 18.26 -18.91 -44.26
C LYS A 101 16.74 -18.67 -44.25
N LEU A 102 16.00 -19.52 -44.97
CA LEU A 102 14.55 -19.41 -45.08
C LEU A 102 13.90 -19.76 -43.72
N VAL A 103 14.33 -20.85 -43.10
CA VAL A 103 13.82 -21.27 -41.78
C VAL A 103 14.11 -20.21 -40.72
N LEU A 104 15.33 -19.66 -40.68
CA LEU A 104 15.70 -18.59 -39.74
C LEU A 104 14.82 -17.35 -39.94
N THR A 105 14.58 -16.96 -41.19
CA THR A 105 13.74 -15.79 -41.51
C THR A 105 12.29 -16.01 -41.06
N ILE A 106 11.73 -17.19 -41.29
CA ILE A 106 10.36 -17.53 -40.84
C ILE A 106 10.25 -17.48 -39.32
N VAL A 107 11.20 -18.08 -38.59
CA VAL A 107 11.18 -18.09 -37.12
C VAL A 107 11.31 -16.67 -36.58
N LEU A 108 12.19 -15.83 -37.15
CA LEU A 108 12.32 -14.42 -36.75
C LEU A 108 11.06 -13.61 -36.99
N ILE A 109 10.40 -13.77 -38.15
CA ILE A 109 9.13 -13.11 -38.44
C ILE A 109 8.05 -13.56 -37.47
N PHE A 110 7.99 -14.86 -37.16
CA PHE A 110 7.04 -15.42 -36.21
C PHE A 110 7.27 -14.89 -34.79
N THR A 111 8.51 -14.89 -34.31
CA THR A 111 8.86 -14.30 -33.01
C THR A 111 8.48 -12.83 -32.97
N LEU A 112 8.82 -12.04 -33.99
CA LEU A 112 8.44 -10.63 -34.07
C LEU A 112 6.93 -10.45 -34.00
N PHE A 113 6.17 -11.24 -34.75
CA PHE A 113 4.70 -11.21 -34.74
C PHE A 113 4.13 -11.50 -33.34
N THR A 114 4.69 -12.48 -32.63
CA THR A 114 4.26 -12.78 -31.25
C THR A 114 4.67 -11.70 -30.24
N SER A 115 5.82 -11.04 -30.45
CA SER A 115 6.32 -9.96 -29.59
C SER A 115 5.53 -8.66 -29.74
N ILE A 116 4.89 -8.40 -30.89
CA ILE A 116 4.05 -7.21 -31.11
C ILE A 116 2.95 -7.10 -30.07
N LYS A 117 2.41 -8.23 -29.56
CA LYS A 117 1.31 -8.22 -28.59
C LYS A 117 1.76 -7.76 -27.19
N VAL A 118 3.03 -7.94 -26.83
CA VAL A 118 3.56 -7.62 -25.50
C VAL A 118 3.32 -6.16 -25.07
N PRO A 119 3.64 -5.13 -25.87
CA PRO A 119 3.38 -3.74 -25.47
C PRO A 119 1.90 -3.37 -25.38
N PHE A 120 0.99 -4.16 -25.97
CA PHE A 120 -0.46 -3.92 -25.89
C PHE A 120 -1.13 -4.67 -24.74
N THR A 121 -0.41 -5.58 -24.08
CA THR A 121 -0.92 -6.26 -22.90
C THR A 121 -0.87 -5.29 -21.73
N LYS A 122 -2.03 -4.81 -21.29
CA LYS A 122 -2.15 -4.03 -20.06
C LYS A 122 -1.76 -4.91 -18.88
N GLN A 123 -0.88 -4.40 -18.03
CA GLN A 123 -0.56 -5.03 -16.75
C GLN A 123 -1.67 -4.67 -15.76
N GLU A 124 -2.47 -5.66 -15.39
CA GLU A 124 -3.48 -5.54 -14.33
C GLU A 124 -2.96 -6.29 -13.11
N ASP A 125 -2.78 -5.58 -11.99
CA ASP A 125 -2.46 -6.19 -10.70
C ASP A 125 -3.77 -6.39 -9.94
N ASP A 126 -4.31 -7.61 -10.00
CA ASP A 126 -5.49 -7.99 -9.23
C ASP A 126 -5.08 -8.81 -8.01
N LEU A 127 -4.85 -8.10 -6.90
CA LEU A 127 -4.58 -8.69 -5.60
C LEU A 127 -5.75 -9.52 -5.06
N LYS A 128 -6.98 -9.24 -5.47
CA LYS A 128 -8.20 -9.85 -4.91
C LYS A 128 -8.40 -11.27 -5.43
N THR A 129 -8.26 -11.46 -6.74
CA THR A 129 -8.47 -12.77 -7.36
C THR A 129 -7.20 -13.42 -7.90
N GLY A 130 -6.15 -12.66 -8.20
CA GLY A 130 -4.94 -13.16 -8.86
C GLY A 130 -4.09 -14.13 -8.04
N TYR A 131 -4.21 -14.11 -6.71
CA TYR A 131 -3.47 -15.01 -5.80
C TYR A 131 -4.31 -16.18 -5.28
N THR A 132 -5.59 -16.24 -5.66
CA THR A 132 -6.51 -17.31 -5.24
C THR A 132 -6.68 -18.31 -6.40
N PRO A 133 -6.61 -19.64 -6.15
CA PRO A 133 -6.77 -20.61 -7.22
C PRO A 133 -8.16 -20.53 -7.86
N HIS A 134 -8.21 -20.70 -9.19
CA HIS A 134 -9.47 -20.68 -9.93
C HIS A 134 -10.46 -21.73 -9.37
N GLY A 135 -11.70 -21.30 -9.13
CA GLY A 135 -12.75 -22.16 -8.57
C GLY A 135 -12.71 -22.30 -7.05
N ALA A 136 -11.84 -21.58 -6.33
CA ALA A 136 -11.88 -21.54 -4.88
C ALA A 136 -13.24 -21.05 -4.35
N ARG A 137 -13.66 -21.64 -3.22
CA ARG A 137 -14.88 -21.24 -2.50
C ARG A 137 -14.89 -19.76 -2.11
N SER A 138 -13.72 -19.18 -1.82
CA SER A 138 -13.58 -17.77 -1.50
C SER A 138 -14.11 -16.84 -2.60
N HIS A 139 -14.03 -17.22 -3.88
CA HIS A 139 -14.61 -16.42 -4.95
C HIS A 139 -16.14 -16.34 -4.85
N GLN A 140 -16.80 -17.44 -4.47
CA GLN A 140 -18.25 -17.45 -4.28
C GLN A 140 -18.63 -16.60 -3.07
N GLU A 141 -17.91 -16.73 -1.96
CA GLU A 141 -18.15 -15.94 -0.75
C GLU A 141 -17.97 -14.44 -0.98
N VAL A 142 -16.94 -14.05 -1.74
CA VAL A 142 -16.72 -12.66 -2.15
C VAL A 142 -17.82 -12.16 -3.08
N ALA A 143 -18.26 -12.96 -4.05
CA ALA A 143 -19.35 -12.58 -4.94
C ALA A 143 -20.67 -12.37 -4.17
N MET A 144 -20.99 -13.26 -3.22
CA MET A 144 -22.14 -13.05 -2.33
C MET A 144 -21.96 -11.82 -1.43
N HIS A 145 -20.77 -11.60 -0.88
CA HIS A 145 -20.50 -10.43 -0.06
C HIS A 145 -20.72 -9.12 -0.84
N GLU A 146 -20.22 -9.04 -2.08
CA GLU A 146 -20.43 -7.90 -2.96
C GLU A 146 -21.92 -7.67 -3.25
N GLU A 147 -22.70 -8.72 -3.49
CA GLU A 147 -24.13 -8.61 -3.74
C GLU A 147 -24.89 -7.93 -2.57
N PHE A 148 -24.50 -8.22 -1.32
CA PHE A 148 -25.16 -7.65 -0.15
C PHE A 148 -24.61 -6.29 0.28
N TYR A 149 -23.30 -6.08 0.18
CA TYR A 149 -22.63 -4.92 0.77
C TYR A 149 -22.19 -3.87 -0.25
N SER A 150 -22.04 -4.22 -1.53
CA SER A 150 -21.67 -3.24 -2.56
C SER A 150 -22.92 -2.70 -3.26
N LYS A 151 -23.33 -1.46 -2.94
CA LYS A 151 -24.48 -0.81 -3.59
C LYS A 151 -24.37 -0.76 -5.12
N ASN A 152 -23.14 -0.79 -5.65
CA ASN A 152 -22.83 -0.67 -7.08
C ASN A 152 -21.94 -1.83 -7.59
N GLY A 153 -21.93 -3.01 -6.97
CA GLY A 153 -21.18 -4.17 -7.46
C GLY A 153 -19.66 -3.93 -7.55
N SER A 154 -19.12 -3.01 -6.74
CA SER A 154 -17.75 -2.52 -6.87
C SER A 154 -17.13 -2.22 -5.52
N ASP A 155 -15.80 -2.32 -5.47
CA ASP A 155 -15.03 -2.12 -4.24
C ASP A 155 -15.27 -0.69 -3.67
N PRO A 156 -15.49 -0.57 -2.35
CA PRO A 156 -15.64 0.72 -1.70
C PRO A 156 -14.33 1.51 -1.76
N VAL A 157 -14.44 2.83 -1.69
CA VAL A 157 -13.30 3.73 -1.52
C VAL A 157 -12.79 3.59 -0.09
N GLN A 158 -11.51 3.28 0.09
CA GLN A 158 -10.91 3.12 1.41
C GLN A 158 -9.50 3.70 1.48
N VAL A 159 -9.33 4.78 2.25
CA VAL A 159 -8.02 5.37 2.55
C VAL A 159 -7.83 5.42 4.05
N VAL A 160 -6.68 4.94 4.53
CA VAL A 160 -6.36 4.89 5.97
C VAL A 160 -5.06 5.66 6.20
N LEU A 161 -5.11 6.61 7.12
CA LEU A 161 -3.97 7.45 7.47
C LEU A 161 -3.52 7.15 8.88
N PHE A 162 -2.21 6.99 9.04
CA PHE A 162 -1.58 6.76 10.32
C PHE A 162 -0.87 8.04 10.75
N ILE A 163 -1.34 8.65 11.83
CA ILE A 163 -0.81 9.91 12.33
C ILE A 163 -0.01 9.65 13.59
N VAL A 164 1.26 10.03 13.55
CA VAL A 164 2.22 9.87 14.63
C VAL A 164 2.90 11.20 14.95
N ALA A 165 3.27 11.44 16.21
CA ALA A 165 3.96 12.67 16.56
C ALA A 165 5.44 12.61 16.13
N LYS A 166 5.97 13.68 15.50
CA LYS A 166 7.39 13.72 15.06
C LYS A 166 8.37 13.61 16.20
N ASP A 167 7.99 14.16 17.33
CA ASP A 167 8.77 14.17 18.57
C ASP A 167 8.59 12.89 19.39
N ASN A 168 7.91 11.88 18.85
CA ASN A 168 7.61 10.61 19.52
C ASN A 168 6.89 10.77 20.87
N GLY A 169 6.23 11.92 21.10
CA GLY A 169 5.41 12.13 22.29
C GLY A 169 3.94 11.82 22.07
N THR A 170 3.10 12.13 23.07
CA THR A 170 1.65 11.87 23.00
C THR A 170 0.92 12.78 21.99
N LEU A 171 -0.05 12.25 21.25
CA LEU A 171 -0.92 13.01 20.35
C LEU A 171 -2.07 13.73 21.06
N THR A 172 -2.29 13.49 22.37
CA THR A 172 -3.35 14.19 23.15
C THR A 172 -3.08 15.66 23.40
N ARG A 173 -1.90 16.18 23.00
CA ARG A 173 -1.56 17.60 23.12
C ARG A 173 -2.44 18.45 22.19
N SER A 174 -2.94 19.58 22.69
CA SER A 174 -3.85 20.47 21.96
C SER A 174 -3.36 20.83 20.55
N HIS A 175 -2.06 21.14 20.42
CA HIS A 175 -1.43 21.42 19.12
C HIS A 175 -1.57 20.24 18.14
N HIS A 176 -1.22 19.03 18.57
CA HIS A 176 -1.26 17.83 17.74
C HIS A 176 -2.68 17.45 17.35
N LEU A 177 -3.63 17.55 18.29
CA LEU A 177 -5.05 17.35 17.98
C LEU A 177 -5.56 18.36 16.96
N ASN A 178 -5.15 19.63 17.06
CA ASN A 178 -5.55 20.67 16.11
C ASN A 178 -5.00 20.41 14.70
N GLU A 179 -3.72 20.08 14.58
CA GLU A 179 -3.13 19.72 13.29
C GLU A 179 -3.74 18.44 12.71
N THR A 180 -4.04 17.46 13.56
CA THR A 180 -4.71 16.22 13.13
C THR A 180 -6.09 16.51 12.54
N VAL A 181 -6.87 17.40 13.16
CA VAL A 181 -8.17 17.85 12.62
C VAL A 181 -7.99 18.67 11.33
N LYS A 182 -6.93 19.50 11.21
CA LYS A 182 -6.63 20.21 9.96
C LYS A 182 -6.33 19.24 8.82
N VAL A 183 -5.57 18.18 9.07
CA VAL A 183 -5.30 17.13 8.07
C VAL A 183 -6.61 16.43 7.67
N LEU A 184 -7.45 16.09 8.66
CA LEU A 184 -8.77 15.51 8.44
C LEU A 184 -9.62 16.39 7.50
N ASP A 185 -9.70 17.69 7.79
CA ASP A 185 -10.44 18.67 6.99
C ASP A 185 -9.86 18.85 5.59
N HIS A 186 -8.54 18.92 5.48
CA HIS A 186 -7.85 19.15 4.23
C HIS A 186 -8.11 18.02 3.23
N ILE A 187 -7.98 16.76 3.68
CA ILE A 187 -8.22 15.61 2.79
C ILE A 187 -9.69 15.54 2.38
N GLY A 188 -10.59 15.83 3.32
CA GLY A 188 -12.03 15.75 3.06
C GLY A 188 -12.53 16.75 2.01
N HIS A 189 -11.95 17.95 1.95
CA HIS A 189 -12.42 19.03 1.07
C HIS A 189 -11.57 19.29 -0.18
N ASN A 190 -10.25 19.04 -0.12
CA ASN A 190 -9.34 19.56 -1.15
C ASN A 190 -8.92 18.52 -2.21
N PHE A 191 -9.33 17.27 -2.05
CA PHE A 191 -9.03 16.20 -3.02
C PHE A 191 -10.29 15.82 -3.78
N PHE A 192 -10.27 16.08 -5.08
CA PHE A 192 -11.45 15.97 -5.93
C PHE A 192 -11.38 14.69 -6.78
N MET A 193 -12.45 13.90 -6.74
CA MET A 193 -12.64 12.76 -7.63
C MET A 193 -13.09 13.24 -9.01
N PRO A 194 -12.45 12.79 -10.11
CA PRO A 194 -12.87 13.14 -11.46
C PRO A 194 -14.32 12.72 -11.73
N ASN A 195 -15.09 13.62 -12.34
CA ASN A 195 -16.46 13.33 -12.76
C ASN A 195 -16.54 13.46 -14.29
N HIS A 196 -16.71 12.33 -14.98
CA HIS A 196 -16.82 12.28 -16.44
C HIS A 196 -18.20 12.72 -16.98
N GLY A 197 -19.15 13.03 -16.09
CA GLY A 197 -20.58 13.16 -16.39
C GLY A 197 -21.10 14.56 -16.71
N ASN A 198 -20.81 15.61 -15.91
CA ASN A 198 -21.33 16.96 -16.21
C ASN A 198 -20.80 18.13 -15.36
N THR A 199 -19.69 17.99 -14.63
CA THR A 199 -19.18 19.09 -13.79
C THR A 199 -17.72 19.28 -14.11
N SER A 200 -17.34 20.48 -14.58
CA SER A 200 -15.93 20.86 -14.80
C SER A 200 -15.07 20.82 -13.52
N ASN A 201 -15.71 20.61 -12.38
CA ASN A 201 -15.11 20.52 -11.07
C ASN A 201 -15.42 19.11 -10.54
N GLY A 202 -14.38 18.35 -10.18
CA GLY A 202 -14.56 17.06 -9.49
C GLY A 202 -15.28 17.23 -8.15
N GLN A 203 -15.69 16.13 -7.53
CA GLN A 203 -16.35 16.16 -6.21
C GLN A 203 -15.36 15.85 -5.10
N SER A 204 -15.41 16.59 -4.00
CA SER A 204 -14.64 16.29 -2.78
C SER A 204 -15.18 15.06 -2.06
N PHE A 205 -14.40 14.50 -1.12
CA PHE A 205 -14.83 13.33 -0.35
C PHE A 205 -16.18 13.54 0.32
N TYR A 206 -16.39 14.69 0.97
CA TYR A 206 -17.65 14.98 1.65
C TYR A 206 -18.84 15.19 0.70
N GLU A 207 -18.60 15.45 -0.59
CA GLU A 207 -19.66 15.61 -1.59
C GLU A 207 -20.07 14.29 -2.22
N PHE A 208 -19.13 13.38 -2.46
CA PHE A 208 -19.43 12.08 -3.09
C PHE A 208 -19.72 10.97 -2.06
N CYS A 209 -19.31 11.13 -0.81
CA CYS A 209 -19.51 10.14 0.24
C CYS A 209 -21.00 9.97 0.59
N THR A 210 -21.46 8.72 0.61
CA THR A 210 -22.85 8.38 0.97
C THR A 210 -22.97 7.72 2.35
N ASP A 211 -21.97 6.95 2.76
CA ASP A 211 -21.99 6.14 3.98
C ASP A 211 -20.61 6.24 4.66
N PHE A 212 -20.59 6.20 6.00
CA PHE A 212 -19.36 6.31 6.82
C PHE A 212 -18.59 7.64 6.69
N CYS A 213 -19.21 8.70 6.17
CA CYS A 213 -18.59 10.02 6.03
C CYS A 213 -18.18 10.64 7.36
N GLU A 214 -18.91 10.29 8.42
CA GLU A 214 -18.71 10.77 9.79
C GLU A 214 -17.83 9.82 10.64
N PHE A 215 -17.13 8.87 10.02
CA PHE A 215 -16.34 7.87 10.75
C PHE A 215 -15.29 8.50 11.69
N ASN A 216 -14.75 9.65 11.31
CA ASN A 216 -13.73 10.37 12.09
C ASN A 216 -14.31 11.44 13.05
N GLU A 217 -15.64 11.58 13.15
CA GLU A 217 -16.27 12.60 14.01
C GLU A 217 -15.93 12.47 15.50
N PRO A 218 -15.76 11.26 16.09
CA PRO A 218 -15.33 11.15 17.48
C PRO A 218 -14.02 11.89 17.78
N LEU A 219 -13.08 11.97 16.83
CA LEU A 219 -11.86 12.76 16.99
C LEU A 219 -12.14 14.27 17.06
N ARG A 220 -13.04 14.80 16.23
CA ARG A 220 -13.43 16.23 16.28
C ARG A 220 -14.07 16.57 17.61
N HIS A 221 -14.99 15.72 18.06
CA HIS A 221 -15.63 15.86 19.35
C HIS A 221 -14.63 15.78 20.51
N PHE A 222 -13.67 14.85 20.45
CA PHE A 222 -12.60 14.73 21.43
C PHE A 222 -11.75 16.00 21.50
N ARG A 223 -11.26 16.50 20.35
CA ARG A 223 -10.48 17.73 20.25
C ARG A 223 -11.25 18.93 20.79
N ASN A 224 -12.52 19.08 20.41
CA ASN A 224 -13.34 20.21 20.84
C ASN A 224 -13.61 20.17 22.34
N GLY A 225 -13.98 19.01 22.89
CA GLY A 225 -14.10 18.83 24.33
C GLY A 225 -12.79 19.13 25.06
N PHE A 226 -11.65 18.67 24.51
CA PHE A 226 -10.34 18.88 25.10
C PHE A 226 -10.00 20.37 25.19
N VAL A 227 -10.26 21.14 24.12
CA VAL A 227 -10.06 22.60 24.10
C VAL A 227 -10.98 23.31 25.10
N ILE A 228 -12.23 22.87 25.25
CA ILE A 228 -13.19 23.45 26.20
C ILE A 228 -12.73 23.21 27.65
N GLN A 229 -12.36 21.97 27.99
CA GLN A 229 -11.96 21.58 29.35
C GLN A 229 -10.56 22.08 29.73
N SER A 230 -9.67 22.28 28.77
CA SER A 230 -8.32 22.78 29.03
C SER A 230 -8.23 24.31 29.15
N ASN A 231 -9.27 25.05 28.81
CA ASN A 231 -9.25 26.51 28.85
C ASN A 231 -9.68 27.05 30.24
N PRO A 232 -8.81 27.81 30.93
CA PRO A 232 -9.04 28.28 32.29
C PRO A 232 -10.20 29.28 32.41
N ASP A 233 -10.53 30.03 31.36
CA ASP A 233 -11.63 31.00 31.40
C ASP A 233 -12.99 30.30 31.55
N TYR A 234 -13.16 29.11 30.95
CA TYR A 234 -14.37 28.31 31.09
C TYR A 234 -14.47 27.61 32.46
N ALA A 235 -13.33 27.33 33.10
CA ALA A 235 -13.28 26.81 34.46
C ALA A 235 -13.74 27.86 35.50
N LEU A 236 -13.55 29.15 35.22
CA LEU A 236 -13.96 30.25 36.11
C LEU A 236 -15.43 30.68 35.95
N LEU A 237 -16.05 30.37 34.81
CA LEU A 237 -17.44 30.77 34.50
C LEU A 237 -18.50 29.83 35.10
N GLN A 238 -18.12 28.70 35.70
CA GLN A 238 -19.07 27.65 36.04
C GLN A 238 -18.88 27.10 37.47
N PRO A 239 -19.51 27.71 38.48
CA PRO A 239 -19.55 27.18 39.84
C PRO A 239 -20.61 26.08 40.04
N ASN A 240 -21.24 25.56 38.99
CA ASN A 240 -22.25 24.49 39.07
C ASN A 240 -21.93 23.35 38.09
N ASP A 241 -21.79 22.13 38.64
CA ASP A 241 -21.41 20.82 38.06
C ASP A 241 -22.13 20.33 36.78
N LEU A 242 -22.95 21.17 36.14
CA LEU A 242 -23.86 20.76 35.07
C LEU A 242 -23.22 20.66 33.67
N PHE A 243 -22.09 21.30 33.42
CA PHE A 243 -21.36 21.17 32.14
C PHE A 243 -20.22 20.16 32.22
N ASP A 244 -19.55 20.07 33.36
CA ASP A 244 -18.48 19.09 33.58
C ASP A 244 -19.04 17.64 33.56
N SER A 245 -20.30 17.46 33.97
CA SER A 245 -21.02 16.19 33.82
C SER A 245 -21.46 15.86 32.37
N ARG A 246 -21.41 16.82 31.44
CA ARG A 246 -21.89 16.62 30.05
C ARG A 246 -20.77 16.30 29.06
N ILE A 247 -19.51 16.51 29.43
CA ILE A 247 -18.34 16.25 28.60
C ILE A 247 -17.38 15.39 29.42
N ASN A 248 -17.22 14.14 29.02
CA ASN A 248 -16.25 13.22 29.59
C ASN A 248 -15.37 12.67 28.48
N LEU A 249 -14.08 13.01 28.48
CA LEU A 249 -13.12 12.62 27.45
C LEU A 249 -12.31 11.37 27.84
N SER A 250 -12.98 10.39 28.43
CA SER A 250 -12.36 9.12 28.78
C SER A 250 -12.17 8.21 27.56
N PHE A 251 -11.13 7.41 27.57
CA PHE A 251 -10.93 6.28 26.65
C PHE A 251 -11.33 4.96 27.35
N PRO A 252 -12.01 4.01 26.68
CA PRO A 252 -12.30 3.96 25.23
C PRO A 252 -13.54 4.72 24.78
N PHE A 253 -14.49 4.95 25.69
CA PHE A 253 -15.73 5.65 25.39
C PHE A 253 -15.72 7.03 26.02
N MET A 254 -15.97 8.04 25.19
CA MET A 254 -16.17 9.40 25.64
C MET A 254 -17.65 9.77 25.58
N SER A 255 -18.08 10.72 26.40
CA SER A 255 -19.44 11.25 26.38
C SER A 255 -19.42 12.73 26.07
N VAL A 256 -20.16 13.15 25.05
CA VAL A 256 -20.33 14.56 24.69
C VAL A 256 -21.82 14.84 24.57
N LEU A 257 -22.34 15.76 25.39
CA LEU A 257 -23.76 16.11 25.45
C LEU A 257 -24.68 14.91 25.71
N GLY A 258 -24.22 13.96 26.53
CA GLY A 258 -24.96 12.75 26.88
C GLY A 258 -25.00 11.68 25.77
N ARG A 259 -24.20 11.83 24.72
CA ARG A 259 -23.99 10.82 23.69
C ARG A 259 -22.64 10.16 23.89
N GLU A 260 -22.63 8.85 23.95
CA GLU A 260 -21.41 8.04 24.03
C GLU A 260 -20.83 7.82 22.64
N LEU A 261 -19.52 8.04 22.50
CA LEU A 261 -18.77 7.91 21.26
C LEU A 261 -17.54 7.03 21.53
N ASP A 262 -17.31 6.06 20.66
CA ASP A 262 -16.18 5.13 20.75
C ASP A 262 -14.93 5.71 20.08
N LEU A 263 -13.85 5.83 20.84
CA LEU A 263 -12.54 6.29 20.36
C LEU A 263 -11.64 5.15 19.91
N SER A 264 -11.97 3.90 20.24
CA SER A 264 -11.18 2.70 19.91
C SER A 264 -10.90 2.52 18.42
N PRO A 265 -11.80 2.88 17.49
CA PRO A 265 -11.54 2.79 16.04
C PRO A 265 -10.51 3.80 15.52
N LEU A 266 -10.19 4.82 16.31
CA LEU A 266 -9.31 5.93 15.91
C LEU A 266 -8.02 5.97 16.74
N PHE A 267 -8.06 5.62 18.03
CA PHE A 267 -6.92 5.76 18.96
C PHE A 267 -6.26 4.42 19.21
N PHE A 268 -4.99 4.30 18.82
CA PHE A 268 -4.23 3.05 18.90
C PHE A 268 -3.01 3.18 19.83
N GLY A 269 -2.75 2.12 20.59
CA GLY A 269 -1.63 2.07 21.54
C GLY A 269 -1.79 2.96 22.77
N VAL A 270 -3.04 3.26 23.17
CA VAL A 270 -3.35 4.15 24.30
C VAL A 270 -2.82 3.58 25.61
N ARG A 271 -2.05 4.39 26.34
CA ARG A 271 -1.73 4.15 27.76
C ARG A 271 -2.57 5.06 28.64
N LYS A 272 -3.13 4.50 29.71
CA LYS A 272 -3.95 5.22 30.69
C LYS A 272 -3.16 5.42 31.97
N PHE A 273 -3.52 6.46 32.70
CA PHE A 273 -3.00 6.64 34.05
C PHE A 273 -3.38 5.45 34.95
N PRO A 274 -2.52 5.04 35.88
CA PRO A 274 -2.84 4.02 36.88
C PRO A 274 -4.06 4.41 37.71
N ASN A 275 -4.95 3.46 37.99
CA ASN A 275 -6.18 3.70 38.75
C ASN A 275 -5.93 4.18 40.18
N ASP A 276 -4.77 3.87 40.75
CA ASP A 276 -4.43 4.21 42.14
C ASP A 276 -4.22 5.72 42.36
N ASP A 277 -4.01 6.49 41.28
CA ASP A 277 -3.85 7.94 41.31
C ASP A 277 -5.14 8.68 40.90
N ALA A 278 -6.30 8.00 40.85
CA ALA A 278 -7.57 8.59 40.37
C ALA A 278 -7.95 9.93 41.02
N GLN A 279 -7.58 10.15 42.29
CA GLN A 279 -7.78 11.43 42.98
C GLN A 279 -6.82 12.55 42.52
N ARG A 280 -5.59 12.22 42.11
CA ARG A 280 -4.64 13.18 41.52
C ARG A 280 -4.98 13.52 40.07
N HIS A 281 -5.57 12.56 39.37
CA HIS A 281 -6.00 12.71 37.98
C HIS A 281 -7.41 13.28 37.83
N ALA A 282 -8.12 13.55 38.93
CA ALA A 282 -9.46 14.14 38.91
C ALA A 282 -9.52 15.53 38.24
N HIS A 283 -8.39 16.25 38.19
CA HIS A 283 -8.26 17.55 37.50
C HIS A 283 -7.76 17.43 36.06
N LEU A 284 -7.49 16.22 35.57
CA LEU A 284 -7.05 16.03 34.20
C LEU A 284 -8.23 15.96 33.25
N THR A 285 -8.05 16.58 32.09
CA THR A 285 -9.02 16.62 30.99
C THR A 285 -9.38 15.23 30.45
N THR A 286 -8.50 14.23 30.57
CA THR A 286 -8.70 12.88 30.06
C THR A 286 -7.95 11.84 30.90
N ASN A 287 -8.39 10.58 30.86
CA ASN A 287 -7.70 9.45 31.48
C ASN A 287 -6.52 8.90 30.65
N ILE A 288 -6.23 9.51 29.49
CA ILE A 288 -5.15 9.11 28.59
C ILE A 288 -3.82 9.73 29.04
N GLU A 289 -2.86 8.88 29.39
CA GLU A 289 -1.47 9.27 29.67
C GLU A 289 -0.70 9.48 28.36
N HIS A 290 -0.81 8.53 27.43
CA HIS A 290 -0.05 8.55 26.19
C HIS A 290 -0.81 7.95 25.01
N LEU A 291 -0.89 8.71 23.91
CA LEU A 291 -1.48 8.30 22.64
C LEU A 291 -0.43 8.34 21.53
N PRO A 292 0.12 7.20 21.09
CA PRO A 292 1.17 7.16 20.07
C PRO A 292 0.65 7.30 18.64
N LEU A 293 -0.57 6.82 18.36
CA LEU A 293 -1.09 6.69 17.00
C LEU A 293 -2.58 7.07 16.95
N ILE A 294 -2.92 7.97 16.02
CA ILE A 294 -4.29 8.23 15.59
C ILE A 294 -4.44 7.69 14.17
N VAL A 295 -5.51 6.93 13.92
CA VAL A 295 -5.85 6.42 12.59
C VAL A 295 -7.07 7.16 12.07
N LEU A 296 -6.93 7.85 10.94
CA LEU A 296 -8.07 8.41 10.22
C LEU A 296 -8.49 7.46 9.11
N GLN A 297 -9.80 7.34 8.89
CA GLN A 297 -10.34 6.44 7.88
C GLN A 297 -11.32 7.20 6.99
N TYR A 298 -11.05 7.21 5.69
CA TYR A 298 -11.97 7.68 4.67
C TYR A 298 -12.56 6.46 4.00
N ARG A 299 -13.84 6.21 4.30
CA ARG A 299 -14.60 5.09 3.75
C ARG A 299 -15.83 5.65 3.07
N ALA A 300 -16.09 5.22 1.85
CA ALA A 300 -17.29 5.60 1.12
C ALA A 300 -17.62 4.51 0.09
N ASP A 301 -18.89 4.41 -0.29
CA ASP A 301 -19.26 3.64 -1.48
C ASP A 301 -18.71 4.32 -2.72
N LYS A 302 -18.24 3.52 -3.69
CA LYS A 302 -17.79 4.08 -4.98
C LYS A 302 -18.97 4.76 -5.70
N PRO A 303 -18.84 6.03 -6.10
CA PRO A 303 -19.90 6.72 -6.85
C PRO A 303 -20.21 6.02 -8.18
N LYS A 304 -21.47 6.09 -8.62
CA LYS A 304 -21.91 5.46 -9.88
C LYS A 304 -21.20 6.00 -11.13
N TYR A 305 -20.80 7.27 -11.10
CA TYR A 305 -20.12 7.92 -12.21
C TYR A 305 -18.61 7.64 -12.26
N ALA A 306 -18.03 7.10 -11.17
CA ALA A 306 -16.58 6.90 -11.04
C ALA A 306 -16.17 5.49 -11.46
N THR A 307 -15.09 5.39 -12.23
CA THR A 307 -14.44 4.12 -12.58
C THR A 307 -13.48 3.67 -11.47
N LYS A 308 -12.97 2.44 -11.55
CA LYS A 308 -11.96 1.94 -10.60
C LYS A 308 -10.68 2.77 -10.71
N GLU A 309 -10.34 3.17 -11.92
CA GLU A 309 -9.18 3.99 -12.24
C GLU A 309 -9.29 5.39 -11.65
N ASP A 310 -10.50 5.98 -11.64
CA ASP A 310 -10.75 7.29 -11.03
C ASP A 310 -10.55 7.26 -9.51
N VAL A 311 -11.03 6.21 -8.85
CA VAL A 311 -10.82 5.99 -7.41
C VAL A 311 -9.34 5.87 -7.12
N GLN A 312 -8.61 5.00 -7.84
CA GLN A 312 -7.17 4.84 -7.67
C GLN A 312 -6.40 6.14 -7.94
N ALA A 313 -6.82 6.93 -8.93
CA ALA A 313 -6.20 8.22 -9.21
C ALA A 313 -6.42 9.22 -8.07
N TRP A 314 -7.62 9.26 -7.49
CA TRP A 314 -7.93 10.07 -6.32
C TRP A 314 -7.09 9.65 -5.09
N GLU A 315 -7.02 8.34 -4.79
CA GLU A 315 -6.20 7.81 -3.69
C GLU A 315 -4.71 8.16 -3.84
N ARG A 316 -4.15 7.96 -5.05
CA ARG A 316 -2.76 8.31 -5.38
C ARG A 316 -2.50 9.82 -5.27
N THR A 317 -3.53 10.66 -5.45
CA THR A 317 -3.36 12.12 -5.31
C THR A 317 -3.14 12.50 -3.84
N ILE A 318 -3.85 11.83 -2.92
CA ILE A 318 -3.66 11.97 -1.47
C ILE A 318 -2.26 11.51 -1.07
N GLU A 319 -1.85 10.33 -1.54
CA GLU A 319 -0.50 9.78 -1.29
C GLU A 319 0.58 10.79 -1.72
N ARG A 320 0.54 11.25 -2.99
CA ARG A 320 1.53 12.19 -3.52
C ARG A 320 1.64 13.48 -2.71
N TYR A 321 0.52 13.99 -2.19
CA TYR A 321 0.53 15.21 -1.40
C TYR A 321 1.37 15.08 -0.12
N PHE A 322 1.33 13.93 0.56
CA PHE A 322 2.06 13.71 1.81
C PHE A 322 3.50 13.21 1.62
N HIS A 323 3.87 12.76 0.42
CA HIS A 323 5.23 12.33 0.09
C HIS A 323 6.14 13.46 -0.44
N LEU A 324 5.59 14.62 -0.80
CA LEU A 324 6.32 15.80 -1.29
C LEU A 324 6.85 16.69 -0.16
#